data_AF-K1SMQ9-F1
#
_entry.id   AF-K1SMQ9-F1
#
_cell.length_a   1.000
_cell.length_b   1.000
_cell.length_c   1.000
_cell.angle_alpha   90.00
_cell.angle_beta   90.00
_cell.angle_gamma   90.00
#
_symmetry.space_group_name_H-M   'P 1'
#
loop_
_entity.id
_entity.type
_entity.pdbx_description
1 polymer ?
#
loop_
_entity_poly.entity_id
_entity_poly.type
_entity_poly.pdbx_seq_one_letter_code
_entity_poly.pdbx_strand_id
1 'polypeptide(L)'
;MNAVELSVIATDEIDGKKVVRLETVEQLVQKSAVRYDREGDEHYDIISAYQKSMRGSDPDAALHYLARLLEAGDLPSACRRLMVCASEDVGLAYPQLLPIVKSCVDIAQAVGLPEARIPLADAVVMVCNAPKSNSAYMGINRALADIRTGNSGPVPRQLQNRHCDG
;
A
#
# COMPACT_ATOMS: atom_id res chain seq x y z
N MET A 1 9.81 4.54 9.47
CA MET A 1 11.06 5.11 10.01
C MET A 1 11.89 5.57 8.83
N ASN A 2 12.20 6.86 8.72
CA ASN A 2 13.03 7.38 7.63
C ASN A 2 14.53 7.18 7.93
N ALA A 3 15.40 7.36 6.93
CA ALA A 3 16.85 7.14 7.09
C ALA A 3 17.47 8.03 8.19
N VAL A 4 16.90 9.22 8.43
CA VAL A 4 17.37 10.15 9.46
C VAL A 4 17.03 9.63 10.86
N GLU A 5 15.80 9.18 11.08
CA GLU A 5 15.35 8.57 12.33
C GLU A 5 16.17 7.32 12.67
N LEU A 6 16.39 6.46 11.67
CA LEU A 6 17.20 5.24 11.84
C LEU A 6 18.66 5.57 12.19
N SER A 7 19.21 6.64 11.60
CA SER A 7 20.58 7.11 11.88
C SER A 7 20.72 7.61 13.31
N VAL A 8 19.72 8.31 13.85
CA VAL A 8 19.73 8.78 15.24
C VAL A 8 19.57 7.62 16.22
N ILE A 9 18.75 6.62 15.90
CA ILE A 9 18.55 5.44 16.76
C ILE A 9 19.81 4.59 16.84
N ALA A 10 20.46 4.33 15.70
CA ALA A 10 21.65 3.50 15.60
C ALA A 10 22.95 4.18 16.10
N THR A 11 22.89 5.46 16.46
CA THR A 11 24.05 6.21 16.98
C THR A 11 24.08 6.14 18.50
N ASP A 12 25.23 5.72 19.03
CA ASP A 12 25.52 5.73 20.47
C ASP A 12 25.53 7.15 21.04
N GLU A 13 25.03 7.28 22.26
CA GLU A 13 25.04 8.55 22.97
C GLU A 13 26.35 8.70 23.77
N ILE A 14 27.07 9.79 23.53
CA ILE A 14 28.31 10.13 24.22
C ILE A 14 28.16 11.54 24.80
N ASP A 15 28.33 11.68 26.11
CA ASP A 15 28.18 12.95 26.85
C ASP A 15 26.86 13.69 26.58
N GLY A 16 25.74 12.95 26.54
CA GLY A 16 24.41 13.52 26.32
C GLY A 16 24.15 13.99 24.89
N LYS A 17 25.02 13.63 23.94
CA LYS A 17 24.91 14.00 22.52
C LYS A 17 25.01 12.76 21.64
N LYS A 18 24.12 12.69 20.66
CA LYS A 18 24.21 11.71 19.57
C LYS A 18 24.94 12.34 18.38
N VAL A 19 26.14 11.85 18.10
CA VAL A 19 26.98 12.33 16.98
C VAL A 19 26.79 11.39 15.79
N VAL A 20 25.87 11.73 14.90
CA VAL A 20 25.62 10.97 13.68
C VAL A 20 26.78 11.18 12.72
N ARG A 21 27.59 10.13 12.50
CA ARG A 21 28.74 10.16 11.59
C ARG A 21 28.31 9.78 10.17
N LEU A 22 29.01 10.34 9.18
CA LEU A 22 28.79 10.02 7.78
C LEU A 22 28.90 8.52 7.52
N GLU A 23 29.87 7.85 8.13
CA GLU A 23 30.08 6.39 8.05
C GLU A 23 28.85 5.59 8.52
N THR A 24 28.22 6.01 9.63
CA THR A 24 27.00 5.38 10.16
C THR A 24 25.82 5.57 9.21
N VAL A 25 25.68 6.78 8.65
CA VAL A 25 24.65 7.08 7.64
C VAL A 25 24.89 6.26 6.38
N GLU A 26 26.12 6.20 5.89
CA GLU A 26 26.50 5.44 4.70
C GLU A 26 26.22 3.95 4.87
N GLN A 27 26.51 3.35 6.03
CA GLN A 27 26.21 1.94 6.29
C GLN A 27 24.70 1.66 6.35
N LEU A 28 23.92 2.55 6.96
CA LEU A 28 22.46 2.41 7.07
C LEU A 28 21.76 2.65 5.73
N VAL A 29 22.22 3.66 4.98
CA VAL A 29 21.74 3.97 3.64
C VAL A 29 22.17 2.89 2.66
N GLN A 30 23.39 2.36 2.74
CA GLN A 30 23.82 1.22 1.90
C GLN A 30 23.00 -0.03 2.20
N LYS A 31 22.70 -0.38 3.46
CA LYS A 31 21.77 -1.49 3.76
C LYS A 31 20.36 -1.25 3.19
N SER A 32 19.89 -0.01 3.23
CA SER A 32 18.57 0.37 2.70
C SER A 32 18.56 0.43 1.16
N ALA A 33 19.66 0.84 0.53
CA ALA A 33 19.82 0.99 -0.91
C ALA A 33 20.18 -0.32 -1.61
N VAL A 34 20.96 -1.21 -0.95
CA VAL A 34 21.27 -2.56 -1.46
C VAL A 34 20.01 -3.43 -1.49
N ARG A 35 19.07 -3.24 -0.54
CA ARG A 35 17.70 -3.78 -0.64
C ARG A 35 16.89 -3.22 -1.81
N TYR A 36 17.19 -1.99 -2.26
CA TYR A 36 16.42 -1.34 -3.33
C TYR A 36 16.93 -1.65 -4.75
N ASP A 37 18.23 -1.92 -4.92
CA ASP A 37 18.88 -1.94 -6.25
C ASP A 37 19.10 -3.36 -6.82
N ARG A 38 19.14 -4.41 -5.98
CA ARG A 38 19.34 -5.80 -6.42
C ARG A 38 18.06 -6.65 -6.37
N GLU A 39 17.04 -6.17 -5.65
CA GLU A 39 15.74 -6.84 -5.43
C GLU A 39 14.61 -6.19 -6.25
N GLY A 40 14.87 -5.15 -7.07
CA GLY A 40 13.82 -4.36 -7.72
C GLY A 40 12.78 -5.20 -8.49
N ASP A 41 13.24 -6.05 -9.41
CA ASP A 41 12.36 -6.92 -10.20
C ASP A 41 11.66 -7.98 -9.34
N GLU A 42 12.39 -8.65 -8.43
CA GLU A 42 11.82 -9.66 -7.53
C GLU A 42 10.79 -9.05 -6.57
N HIS A 43 11.03 -7.82 -6.12
CA HIS A 43 10.12 -7.07 -5.27
C HIS A 43 8.80 -6.76 -5.99
N TYR A 44 8.88 -6.27 -7.23
CA TYR A 44 7.69 -6.05 -8.06
C TYR A 44 6.95 -7.36 -8.31
N ASP A 45 7.66 -8.47 -8.55
CA ASP A 45 7.07 -9.79 -8.72
C ASP A 45 6.35 -10.28 -7.47
N ILE A 46 6.92 -10.10 -6.28
CA ILE A 46 6.27 -10.45 -5.01
C ILE A 46 4.99 -9.63 -4.81
N ILE A 47 5.04 -8.31 -5.01
CA ILE A 47 3.86 -7.44 -4.89
C ILE A 47 2.77 -7.82 -5.91
N SER A 48 3.20 -8.17 -7.12
CA SER A 48 2.33 -8.57 -8.21
C SER A 48 1.65 -9.90 -7.90
N ALA A 49 2.41 -10.86 -7.38
CA ALA A 49 1.89 -12.16 -6.94
C ALA A 49 0.95 -12.01 -5.75
N TYR A 50 1.29 -11.18 -4.76
CA TYR A 50 0.44 -10.86 -3.62
C TYR A 50 -0.95 -10.35 -4.05
N GLN A 51 -1.00 -9.40 -4.99
CA GLN A 51 -2.27 -8.93 -5.56
C GLN A 51 -3.01 -10.04 -6.32
N LYS A 52 -2.30 -10.78 -7.18
CA LYS A 52 -2.93 -11.84 -7.98
C LYS A 52 -3.52 -12.95 -7.12
N SER A 53 -2.86 -13.34 -6.02
CA SER A 53 -3.39 -14.31 -5.07
C SER A 53 -4.67 -13.81 -4.40
N MET A 54 -4.70 -12.56 -3.93
CA MET A 54 -5.91 -11.98 -3.35
C MET A 54 -7.06 -11.89 -4.37
N ARG A 55 -6.78 -11.42 -5.59
CA ARG A 55 -7.75 -11.36 -6.69
C ARG A 55 -8.26 -12.75 -7.07
N GLY A 56 -7.37 -13.73 -7.09
CA GLY A 56 -7.65 -15.14 -7.42
C GLY A 56 -8.31 -15.93 -6.29
N SER A 57 -8.62 -15.31 -5.15
CA SER A 57 -9.21 -15.97 -3.98
C SER A 57 -8.35 -17.12 -3.43
N ASP A 58 -7.03 -16.96 -3.45
CA ASP A 58 -6.06 -17.90 -2.85
C ASP A 58 -5.46 -17.31 -1.57
N PRO A 59 -6.04 -17.59 -0.38
CA PRO A 59 -5.57 -17.05 0.88
C PRO A 59 -4.19 -17.59 1.29
N ASP A 60 -3.87 -18.85 0.96
CA ASP A 60 -2.60 -19.46 1.33
C ASP A 60 -1.45 -18.80 0.57
N ALA A 61 -1.59 -18.63 -0.75
CA ALA A 61 -0.60 -17.92 -1.55
C ALA A 61 -0.51 -16.45 -1.17
N ALA A 62 -1.64 -15.78 -0.88
CA ALA A 62 -1.62 -14.38 -0.48
C ALA A 62 -0.89 -14.17 0.85
N LEU A 63 -1.11 -15.04 1.85
CA LEU A 63 -0.39 -15.02 3.12
C LEU A 63 1.10 -15.32 2.93
N HIS A 64 1.45 -16.24 2.02
CA HIS A 64 2.84 -16.51 1.69
C HIS A 64 3.56 -15.26 1.14
N TYR A 65 2.95 -14.55 0.19
CA TYR A 65 3.55 -13.32 -0.35
C TYR A 65 3.52 -12.16 0.64
N LEU A 66 2.51 -12.07 1.51
CA LEU A 66 2.53 -11.14 2.64
C LEU A 66 3.75 -11.41 3.53
N ALA A 67 3.98 -12.65 3.93
CA ALA A 67 5.12 -13.02 4.77
C ALA A 67 6.46 -12.62 4.12
N ARG A 68 6.63 -12.87 2.81
CA ARG A 68 7.83 -12.44 2.07
C ARG A 68 8.05 -10.93 2.11
N LEU A 69 6.99 -10.12 1.97
CA LEU A 69 7.07 -8.66 2.07
C LEU A 69 7.46 -8.21 3.49
N LEU A 70 6.89 -8.85 4.52
CA LEU A 70 7.16 -8.49 5.91
C LEU A 70 8.57 -8.90 6.36
N GLU A 71 9.09 -10.04 5.91
CA GLU A 71 10.49 -10.46 6.13
C GLU A 71 11.49 -9.50 5.45
N ALA A 72 11.14 -8.97 4.28
CA ALA A 72 11.89 -7.90 3.63
C ALA A 72 11.79 -6.54 4.37
N GLY A 73 10.93 -6.43 5.39
CA GLY A 73 10.67 -5.20 6.13
C GLY A 73 9.80 -4.19 5.37
N ASP A 74 9.16 -4.58 4.27
CA ASP A 74 8.33 -3.69 3.45
C ASP A 74 6.85 -3.70 3.86
N LEU A 75 6.63 -3.31 5.11
CA LEU A 75 5.30 -3.05 5.65
C LEU A 75 4.52 -2.00 4.81
N PRO A 76 5.12 -0.87 4.37
CA PRO A 76 4.39 0.13 3.58
C PRO A 76 3.81 -0.42 2.28
N SER A 77 4.56 -1.24 1.52
CA SER A 77 4.04 -1.81 0.28
C SER A 77 2.96 -2.87 0.52
N ALA A 78 3.10 -3.71 1.54
CA ALA A 78 2.06 -4.66 1.93
C ALA A 78 0.73 -3.95 2.26
N CYS A 79 0.77 -2.92 3.11
CA CYS A 79 -0.40 -2.13 3.49
C CYS A 79 -1.04 -1.41 2.30
N ARG A 80 -0.24 -0.73 1.48
CA ARG A 80 -0.75 -0.02 0.29
C ARG A 80 -1.40 -0.98 -0.68
N ARG A 81 -0.75 -2.12 -0.97
CA ARG A 81 -1.28 -3.08 -1.94
C ARG A 81 -2.56 -3.75 -1.45
N LEU A 82 -2.66 -4.06 -0.16
CA LEU A 82 -3.87 -4.61 0.44
C LEU A 82 -5.08 -3.67 0.28
N MET A 83 -4.92 -2.37 0.55
CA MET A 83 -5.99 -1.38 0.36
C MET A 83 -6.39 -1.22 -1.12
N VAL A 84 -5.42 -1.31 -2.03
CA VAL A 84 -5.69 -1.33 -3.48
C VAL A 84 -6.54 -2.56 -3.83
N CYS A 85 -6.16 -3.76 -3.39
CA CYS A 85 -6.91 -4.98 -3.71
C CYS A 85 -8.33 -4.96 -3.12
N ALA A 86 -8.50 -4.44 -1.89
CA ALA A 86 -9.82 -4.27 -1.31
C ALA A 86 -10.73 -3.33 -2.15
N SER A 87 -10.16 -2.29 -2.77
CA SER A 87 -10.90 -1.33 -3.60
C SER A 87 -11.11 -1.80 -5.04
N GLU A 88 -10.09 -2.42 -5.63
CA GLU A 88 -10.04 -2.81 -7.03
C GLU A 88 -10.70 -4.16 -7.28
N ASP A 89 -10.43 -5.15 -6.43
CA ASP A 89 -10.78 -6.54 -6.68
C ASP A 89 -12.03 -6.99 -5.90
N VAL A 90 -12.32 -6.38 -4.75
CA VAL A 90 -13.58 -6.60 -3.99
C VAL A 90 -14.60 -5.49 -4.28
N GLY A 91 -14.21 -4.23 -4.07
CA GLY A 91 -14.97 -3.06 -4.47
C GLY A 91 -16.44 -3.10 -4.03
N LEU A 92 -17.34 -2.92 -5.00
CA LEU A 92 -18.78 -2.84 -4.73
C LEU A 92 -19.45 -4.20 -4.46
N ALA A 93 -18.74 -5.32 -4.59
CA ALA A 93 -19.30 -6.61 -4.22
C ALA A 93 -19.43 -6.77 -2.69
N TYR A 94 -18.55 -6.12 -1.92
CA TYR A 94 -18.69 -6.02 -0.47
C TYR A 94 -18.11 -4.70 0.07
N PRO A 95 -18.86 -3.58 -0.04
CA PRO A 95 -18.35 -2.26 0.30
C PRO A 95 -17.87 -2.10 1.75
N GLN A 96 -18.49 -2.83 2.68
CA GLN A 96 -18.13 -2.79 4.11
C GLN A 96 -16.75 -3.36 4.40
N LEU A 97 -16.13 -4.08 3.46
CA LEU A 97 -14.77 -4.58 3.63
C LEU A 97 -13.72 -3.44 3.65
N LEU A 98 -13.95 -2.35 2.90
CA LEU A 98 -13.01 -1.23 2.81
C LEU A 98 -12.66 -0.60 4.17
N PRO A 99 -13.63 -0.18 5.01
CA PRO A 99 -13.31 0.36 6.32
C PRO A 99 -12.65 -0.67 7.24
N ILE A 100 -13.01 -1.96 7.14
CA ILE A 100 -12.40 -3.04 7.93
C ILE A 100 -10.92 -3.19 7.58
N VAL A 101 -10.61 -3.30 6.28
CA VAL A 101 -9.22 -3.40 5.80
C VAL A 101 -8.41 -2.15 6.20
N LYS A 102 -9.02 -0.97 6.12
CA LYS A 102 -8.38 0.27 6.58
C LYS A 102 -8.06 0.22 8.08
N SER A 103 -8.98 -0.26 8.92
CA SER A 103 -8.72 -0.44 10.35
C SER A 103 -7.59 -1.44 10.62
N CYS A 104 -7.54 -2.57 9.90
CA CYS A 104 -6.43 -3.52 10.02
C CYS A 104 -5.08 -2.89 9.63
N VAL A 105 -5.04 -2.09 8.57
CA VAL A 105 -3.84 -1.34 8.17
C VAL A 105 -3.46 -0.29 9.22
N ASP A 106 -4.42 0.41 9.81
CA ASP A 106 -4.16 1.39 10.87
C ASP A 106 -3.58 0.73 12.12
N ILE A 107 -4.13 -0.41 12.53
CA ILE A 107 -3.57 -1.22 13.63
C ILE A 107 -2.14 -1.63 13.26
N ALA A 108 -1.91 -2.15 12.06
CA ALA A 108 -0.59 -2.58 11.61
C ALA A 108 0.45 -1.44 11.64
N GLN A 109 0.06 -0.24 11.22
CA GLN A 109 0.93 0.95 11.29
C GLN A 109 1.18 1.41 12.71
N ALA A 110 0.18 1.32 13.60
CA ALA A 110 0.31 1.72 14.99
C ALA A 110 1.22 0.79 15.79
N VAL A 111 1.15 -0.53 15.56
CA VAL A 111 1.92 -1.52 16.33
C VAL A 111 3.31 -1.80 15.74
N GLY A 112 3.49 -1.66 14.43
CA GLY A 112 4.76 -1.98 13.76
C GLY A 112 5.07 -3.48 13.71
N LEU A 113 6.21 -3.85 13.12
CA LEU A 113 6.65 -5.25 13.07
C LEU A 113 7.32 -5.67 14.38
N PRO A 114 7.11 -6.92 14.85
CA PRO A 114 6.43 -8.01 14.14
C PRO A 114 4.91 -8.05 14.26
N GLU A 115 4.28 -7.37 15.22
CA GLU A 115 2.84 -7.45 15.55
C GLU A 115 1.92 -7.10 14.38
N ALA A 116 2.35 -6.20 13.50
CA ALA A 116 1.62 -5.76 12.30
C ALA A 116 1.20 -6.90 11.39
N ARG A 117 1.91 -8.04 11.41
CA ARG A 117 1.57 -9.22 10.61
C ARG A 117 0.17 -9.79 10.91
N ILE A 118 -0.29 -9.66 12.17
CA ILE A 118 -1.53 -10.26 12.66
C ILE A 118 -2.76 -9.60 12.02
N PRO A 119 -2.99 -8.28 12.19
CA PRO A 119 -4.14 -7.63 11.55
C PRO A 119 -4.06 -7.64 10.02
N LEU A 120 -2.85 -7.66 9.44
CA LEU A 120 -2.69 -7.79 7.99
C LEU A 120 -3.09 -9.18 7.49
N ALA A 121 -2.75 -10.25 8.21
CA ALA A 121 -3.18 -11.61 7.86
C ALA A 121 -4.71 -11.73 7.87
N ASP A 122 -5.36 -11.19 8.90
CA ASP A 122 -6.83 -11.15 8.98
C ASP A 122 -7.43 -10.47 7.74
N ALA A 123 -6.96 -9.26 7.41
CA ALA A 123 -7.46 -8.51 6.27
C ALA A 123 -7.17 -9.20 4.92
N VAL A 124 -6.01 -9.85 4.75
CA VAL A 124 -5.70 -10.63 3.54
C VAL A 124 -6.70 -11.76 3.34
N VAL A 125 -6.96 -12.54 4.39
CA VAL A 125 -7.91 -13.66 4.32
C VAL A 125 -9.32 -13.16 4.03
N MET A 126 -9.73 -12.05 4.66
CA MET A 126 -11.03 -11.42 4.37
C MET A 126 -11.14 -10.98 2.90
N VAL A 127 -10.11 -10.34 2.33
CA VAL A 127 -10.09 -9.94 0.91
C VAL A 127 -10.14 -11.16 -0.02
N CYS A 128 -9.41 -12.23 0.29
CA CYS A 128 -9.44 -13.46 -0.50
C CYS A 128 -10.83 -14.10 -0.53
N ASN A 129 -11.51 -14.13 0.61
CA ASN A 129 -12.82 -14.78 0.76
C ASN A 129 -14.02 -13.89 0.36
N ALA A 130 -13.82 -12.58 0.20
CA ALA A 130 -14.89 -11.68 -0.21
C ALA A 130 -15.33 -11.89 -1.68
N PRO A 131 -16.59 -11.63 -2.03
CA PRO A 131 -17.03 -11.63 -3.43
C PRO A 131 -16.25 -10.55 -4.21
N LYS A 132 -15.94 -10.83 -5.47
CA LYS A 132 -15.07 -9.99 -6.31
C LYS A 132 -15.88 -9.08 -7.23
N SER A 133 -15.49 -7.82 -7.34
CA SER A 133 -16.03 -6.89 -8.33
C SER A 133 -15.07 -5.73 -8.57
N ASN A 134 -14.67 -5.56 -9.82
CA ASN A 134 -13.89 -4.43 -10.30
C ASN A 134 -14.76 -3.39 -11.04
N SER A 135 -16.09 -3.40 -10.85
CA SER A 135 -17.02 -2.60 -11.64
C SER A 135 -16.76 -1.10 -11.55
N ALA A 136 -16.52 -0.58 -10.34
CA ALA A 136 -16.20 0.83 -10.10
C ALA A 136 -14.81 1.20 -10.66
N TYR A 137 -13.81 0.33 -10.46
CA TYR A 137 -12.47 0.48 -11.02
C TYR A 137 -12.49 0.57 -12.55
N MET A 138 -13.20 -0.35 -13.22
CA MET A 138 -13.37 -0.30 -14.67
C MET A 138 -14.19 0.93 -15.11
N GLY A 139 -15.18 1.34 -14.31
CA GLY A 139 -15.98 2.54 -14.56
C GLY A 139 -15.14 3.81 -14.63
N ILE A 140 -14.30 4.07 -13.61
CA ILE A 140 -13.44 5.25 -13.60
C ILE A 140 -12.38 5.20 -14.70
N ASN A 141 -11.82 4.02 -15.00
CA ASN A 141 -10.83 3.87 -16.07
C ASN A 141 -11.40 4.18 -17.45
N ARG A 142 -12.65 3.79 -17.74
CA ARG A 142 -13.34 4.15 -18.99
C ARG A 142 -13.58 5.66 -19.08
N ALA A 143 -14.08 6.28 -18.01
CA ALA A 143 -14.30 7.72 -17.98
C ALA A 143 -12.98 8.51 -18.17
N LEU A 144 -11.89 8.05 -17.56
CA LEU A 144 -10.56 8.64 -17.75
C LEU A 144 -10.04 8.45 -19.19
N ALA A 145 -10.35 7.33 -19.83
CA ALA A 145 -9.99 7.10 -21.24
C ALA A 145 -10.74 8.08 -22.17
N ASP A 146 -12.03 8.32 -21.92
CA ASP A 146 -12.82 9.30 -22.68
C ASP A 146 -12.22 10.71 -22.55
N ILE A 147 -11.85 11.12 -21.34
CA ILE A 147 -11.20 12.42 -21.09
C ILE A 147 -9.87 12.53 -21.86
N ARG A 148 -9.03 11.49 -21.80
CA ARG A 148 -7.71 11.47 -22.46
C ARG A 148 -7.81 11.49 -23.99
N THR A 149 -8.91 11.03 -24.55
CA THR A 149 -9.18 11.05 -26.00
C THR A 149 -9.92 12.32 -26.44
N GLY A 150 -10.16 13.27 -25.52
CA GLY A 150 -10.80 14.56 -25.82
C GLY A 150 -12.33 14.54 -25.76
N ASN A 151 -12.95 13.44 -25.31
CA ASN A 151 -14.40 13.28 -25.18
C ASN A 151 -14.92 13.76 -23.81
N SER A 152 -14.58 14.99 -23.39
CA SER A 152 -15.00 15.55 -22.09
C SER A 152 -16.19 16.49 -22.16
N GLY A 153 -16.34 17.24 -23.25
CA GLY A 153 -17.43 18.21 -23.46
C GLY A 153 -17.52 19.31 -22.38
N PRO A 154 -18.33 20.37 -22.60
CA PRO A 154 -18.64 21.32 -21.55
C PRO A 154 -19.65 20.72 -20.56
N VAL A 155 -19.59 21.14 -19.29
CA VAL A 155 -20.62 20.80 -18.29
C VAL A 155 -21.97 21.41 -18.74
N PRO A 156 -23.06 20.61 -18.85
CA PRO A 156 -24.38 21.12 -19.24
C PRO A 156 -24.82 22.31 -18.38
N ARG A 157 -25.39 23.36 -19.00
CA ARG A 157 -25.76 24.62 -18.30
C ARG A 157 -26.62 24.40 -17.06
N GLN A 158 -27.45 23.37 -17.05
CA GLN A 158 -28.33 23.02 -15.92
C GLN A 158 -27.56 22.52 -14.68
N LEU A 159 -26.35 21.99 -14.87
CA LEU A 159 -25.46 21.44 -13.83
C LEU A 159 -24.32 22.39 -13.42
N GLN A 160 -24.21 23.55 -14.07
CA GLN A 160 -23.21 24.57 -13.74
C GLN A 160 -23.54 25.25 -12.41
N ASN A 161 -22.50 25.70 -11.69
CA ASN A 161 -22.67 26.48 -10.46
C ASN A 161 -23.43 27.78 -10.75
N ARG A 162 -24.54 28.02 -10.04
CA ARG A 162 -25.38 29.23 -10.19
C ARG A 162 -25.09 30.32 -9.17
N HIS A 163 -24.19 30.08 -8.21
CA HIS A 163 -23.86 31.06 -7.17
C HIS A 163 -22.92 32.18 -7.64
N CYS A 164 -22.34 32.06 -8.84
CA CYS A 164 -21.39 33.04 -9.40
C CYS A 164 -21.98 33.85 -10.57
N ASP A 165 -23.29 33.79 -10.80
CA ASP A 165 -23.98 34.53 -11.88
C ASP A 165 -24.47 35.93 -11.41
N GLY A 166 -23.75 36.58 -10.47
CA GLY A 166 -24.06 37.90 -9.91
C GLY A 166 -22.96 38.93 -10.17
#